data_AF-A0A0F9LS48-F1
#
_entry.id   AF-A0A0F9LS48-F1
#
_cell.length_a   1.000
_cell.length_b   1.000
_cell.length_c   1.000
_cell.angle_alpha   90.00
_cell.angle_beta   90.00
_cell.angle_gamma   90.00
#
_symmetry.space_group_name_H-M   'P 1'
#
loop_
_entity.id
_entity.type
_entity.pdbx_description
1 polymer ?
#
loop_
_entity_poly.entity_id
_entity_poly.type
_entity_poly.pdbx_seq_one_letter_code
_entity_poly.pdbx_strand_id
1 'polypeptide(L)'
;MNRISIDVDNLALVLDYYDKIKVYRADSEAGNFVEVTIAATRITIEEEIEIYYYSDSTGTASHWYKTSYYNTVSTDESSLSIARQGGTEVAKIGYSFDNYSPPSGVWGKALTADDMRYHFAWGIDMVASDELGSEVENAQLDFVVKNALAEFEKSFMIDIRKRIYKTQPSGSLLQAVEWIEDVDYTDEDDPYDFDRVKWTNYGFLQLRHKPIISVEKAGFYSPWDQLMLDVTDWIRIYKKPGQVAIYPKGPYLMGKGYAGSGILMAQPRLYSRDFPQGFKFDYTTGYKTSDFVPGDLRNAIGILAAINLLSWMGDGLMAGFSSSSVSLDGLSESFSSTQSATSAYFGARIVQYQKYLKEFVKTNKYKYANIPLAFVSGGG
;
A
#
# COMPACT_ATOMS: atom_id res chain seq x y z
N MET A 1 -11.02 -12.61 23.96
CA MET A 1 -9.88 -13.52 24.16
C MET A 1 -8.62 -12.68 24.16
N ASN A 2 -7.96 -12.61 25.30
CA ASN A 2 -6.68 -11.94 25.44
C ASN A 2 -5.59 -12.99 25.58
N ARG A 3 -4.44 -12.77 24.95
CA ARG A 3 -3.22 -13.53 25.19
C ARG A 3 -2.23 -12.64 25.91
N ILE A 4 -1.61 -13.14 26.96
CA ILE A 4 -0.54 -12.46 27.70
C ILE A 4 0.77 -13.22 27.52
N SER A 5 1.87 -12.50 27.36
CA SER A 5 3.22 -13.05 27.47
C SER A 5 3.74 -12.86 28.90
N ILE A 6 4.43 -13.88 29.39
CA ILE A 6 4.98 -13.95 30.74
C ILE A 6 6.46 -14.24 30.57
N ASP A 7 7.28 -13.32 31.04
CA ASP A 7 8.74 -13.43 31.00
C ASP A 7 9.23 -13.89 32.37
N VAL A 8 10.07 -14.92 32.39
CA VAL A 8 10.60 -15.53 33.60
C VAL A 8 12.06 -15.14 33.77
N ASP A 9 12.26 -14.00 34.44
CA ASP A 9 13.60 -13.51 34.77
C ASP A 9 14.35 -14.50 35.67
N ASN A 10 15.60 -14.80 35.33
CA ASN A 10 16.47 -15.72 36.07
C ASN A 10 15.83 -17.11 36.28
N LEU A 11 15.42 -17.75 35.18
CA LEU A 11 14.76 -19.06 35.15
C LEU A 11 15.39 -20.10 36.10
N ALA A 12 16.72 -20.19 36.15
CA ALA A 12 17.42 -21.12 37.04
C ALA A 12 17.06 -20.94 38.52
N LEU A 13 17.00 -19.69 39.00
CA LEU A 13 16.60 -19.41 40.39
C LEU A 13 15.11 -19.66 40.62
N VAL A 14 14.26 -19.44 39.61
CA VAL A 14 12.82 -19.69 39.73
C VAL A 14 12.55 -21.18 39.85
N LEU A 15 13.23 -22.01 39.04
CA LEU A 15 13.10 -23.48 39.04
C LEU A 15 13.56 -24.13 40.35
N ASP A 16 14.49 -23.51 41.09
CA ASP A 16 14.91 -24.00 42.42
C ASP A 16 13.76 -23.95 43.45
N TYR A 17 12.78 -23.06 43.27
CA TYR A 17 11.73 -22.80 44.26
C TYR A 17 10.31 -23.02 43.75
N TYR A 18 10.05 -23.00 42.44
CA TYR A 18 8.70 -22.99 41.87
C TYR A 18 8.61 -23.85 40.61
N ASP A 19 7.43 -24.42 40.35
CA ASP A 19 7.18 -25.32 39.22
C ASP A 19 5.97 -24.91 38.35
N LYS A 20 5.20 -23.90 38.80
CA LYS A 20 4.01 -23.41 38.11
C LYS A 20 3.93 -21.90 38.07
N ILE A 21 3.25 -21.38 37.04
CA ILE A 21 2.83 -19.98 36.96
C ILE A 21 1.31 -19.88 37.16
N LYS A 22 0.90 -19.01 38.08
CA LYS A 22 -0.49 -18.59 38.23
C LYS A 22 -0.73 -17.28 37.52
N VAL A 23 -1.93 -17.12 36.98
CA VAL A 23 -2.35 -15.88 36.32
C VAL A 23 -3.55 -15.32 37.07
N TYR A 24 -3.50 -14.02 37.32
CA TYR A 24 -4.53 -13.25 38.00
C TYR A 24 -5.07 -12.15 37.09
N ARG A 25 -6.34 -11.79 37.27
CA ARG A 25 -7.02 -10.75 36.50
C ARG A 25 -7.76 -9.76 37.41
N ALA A 26 -7.79 -8.50 37.01
CA ALA A 26 -8.57 -7.42 37.63
C ALA A 26 -9.22 -6.52 36.55
N ASP A 27 -10.23 -5.75 36.94
CA ASP A 27 -10.92 -4.77 36.07
C ASP A 27 -10.22 -3.39 36.03
N SER A 28 -9.16 -3.21 36.83
CA SER A 28 -8.34 -1.99 36.87
C SER A 28 -6.92 -2.31 37.32
N GLU A 29 -5.97 -1.43 36.99
CA GLU A 29 -4.53 -1.60 37.30
C GLU A 29 -4.24 -1.82 38.79
N ALA A 30 -4.91 -1.06 39.65
CA ALA A 30 -4.81 -1.15 41.10
C ALA A 30 -5.96 -1.97 41.73
N GLY A 31 -6.70 -2.73 40.91
CA GLY A 31 -7.87 -3.49 41.33
C GLY A 31 -7.55 -4.72 42.18
N ASN A 32 -8.60 -5.43 42.58
CA ASN A 32 -8.45 -6.72 43.24
C ASN A 32 -8.19 -7.81 42.20
N PHE A 33 -7.00 -8.43 42.26
CA PHE A 33 -6.56 -9.45 41.31
C PHE A 33 -7.04 -10.84 41.76
N VAL A 34 -7.82 -11.51 40.91
CA VAL A 34 -8.38 -12.84 41.17
C VAL A 34 -7.74 -13.88 40.26
N GLU A 35 -7.36 -15.04 40.78
CA GLU A 35 -6.76 -16.13 39.99
C GLU A 35 -7.74 -16.57 38.88
N VAL A 36 -7.28 -16.56 37.64
CA VAL A 36 -8.03 -17.07 36.46
C VAL A 36 -7.54 -18.46 36.04
N THR A 37 -6.33 -18.82 36.44
CA THR A 37 -5.86 -20.22 36.35
C THR A 37 -6.53 -21.10 37.40
N ILE A 38 -6.66 -22.38 37.10
CA ILE A 38 -6.99 -23.43 38.06
C ILE A 38 -5.85 -24.44 38.08
N ALA A 39 -5.84 -25.37 39.04
CA ALA A 39 -4.76 -26.37 39.16
C ALA A 39 -4.43 -27.09 37.83
N ALA A 40 -5.43 -27.35 36.98
CA ALA A 40 -5.25 -27.99 35.67
C ALA A 40 -4.76 -27.05 34.55
N THR A 41 -4.87 -25.73 34.71
CA THR A 41 -4.52 -24.73 33.68
C THR A 41 -3.37 -23.81 34.09
N ARG A 42 -2.79 -24.01 35.27
CA ARG A 42 -1.52 -23.39 35.67
C ARG A 42 -0.42 -23.86 34.73
N ILE A 43 0.40 -22.93 34.28
CA ILE A 43 1.47 -23.19 33.30
C ILE A 43 2.61 -23.89 34.03
N THR A 44 3.11 -25.00 33.47
CA THR A 44 4.33 -25.66 33.97
C THR A 44 5.54 -24.84 33.53
N ILE A 45 6.44 -24.57 34.48
CA ILE A 45 7.74 -23.99 34.16
C ILE A 45 8.64 -25.14 33.72
N GLU A 46 9.22 -25.01 32.53
CA GLU A 46 10.12 -25.98 31.91
C GLU A 46 11.53 -25.40 31.84
N GLU A 47 12.53 -26.28 31.89
CA GLU A 47 13.92 -25.89 31.66
C GLU A 47 14.06 -25.26 30.26
N GLU A 48 14.94 -24.26 30.14
CA GLU A 48 15.27 -23.57 28.88
C GLU A 48 14.13 -22.75 28.23
N ILE A 49 12.95 -22.65 28.86
CA ILE A 49 11.85 -21.79 28.40
C ILE A 49 11.70 -20.59 29.33
N GLU A 50 12.04 -19.40 28.83
CA GLU A 50 11.94 -18.13 29.57
C GLU A 50 10.62 -17.40 29.28
N ILE A 51 9.98 -17.64 28.13
CA ILE A 51 8.77 -16.94 27.69
C ILE A 51 7.58 -17.90 27.60
N TYR A 52 6.55 -17.63 28.40
CA TYR A 52 5.31 -18.37 28.43
C TYR A 52 4.13 -17.54 27.95
N TYR A 53 3.06 -18.23 27.54
CA TYR A 53 1.83 -17.58 27.10
C TYR A 53 0.61 -18.15 27.80
N TYR A 54 -0.29 -17.25 28.21
CA TYR A 54 -1.61 -17.62 28.71
C TYR A 54 -2.71 -16.97 27.87
N SER A 55 -3.75 -17.73 27.55
CA SER A 55 -4.91 -17.25 26.79
C SER A 55 -6.16 -17.24 27.67
N ASP A 56 -6.64 -16.04 28.00
CA ASP A 56 -7.90 -15.84 28.71
C ASP A 56 -9.04 -15.68 27.68
N SER A 57 -9.89 -16.70 27.57
CA SER A 57 -11.04 -16.70 26.66
C SER A 57 -12.09 -15.63 27.02
N THR A 58 -12.20 -15.28 28.30
CA THR A 58 -13.17 -14.32 28.84
C THR A 58 -12.61 -12.91 28.98
N GLY A 59 -11.29 -12.75 28.83
CA GLY A 59 -10.60 -11.47 28.90
C GLY A 59 -10.92 -10.53 27.73
N THR A 60 -10.98 -9.24 28.07
CA THR A 60 -11.15 -8.09 27.15
C THR A 60 -10.00 -7.09 27.34
N ALA A 61 -9.79 -6.17 26.39
CA ALA A 61 -8.71 -5.18 26.45
C ALA A 61 -8.74 -4.21 27.65
N SER A 62 -9.83 -4.19 28.42
CA SER A 62 -9.96 -3.40 29.65
C SER A 62 -9.44 -4.10 30.91
N HIS A 63 -9.16 -5.40 30.83
CA HIS A 63 -8.69 -6.18 31.98
C HIS A 63 -7.18 -6.05 32.17
N TRP A 64 -6.76 -6.14 33.43
CA TRP A 64 -5.35 -6.12 33.86
C TRP A 64 -4.96 -7.47 34.41
N TYR A 65 -3.72 -7.88 34.16
CA TYR A 65 -3.18 -9.19 34.51
C TYR A 65 -1.95 -9.04 35.39
N LYS A 66 -1.82 -9.97 36.35
CA LYS A 66 -0.61 -10.20 37.14
C LYS A 66 -0.30 -11.68 37.14
N THR A 67 0.95 -12.01 37.44
CA THR A 67 1.44 -13.39 37.50
C THR A 67 2.20 -13.61 38.80
N SER A 68 2.24 -14.85 39.25
CA SER A 68 3.13 -15.29 40.33
C SER A 68 3.65 -16.70 40.04
N TYR A 69 4.77 -17.03 40.67
CA TYR A 69 5.33 -18.36 40.68
C TYR A 69 4.78 -19.13 41.87
N TYR A 70 4.47 -20.41 41.66
CA TYR A 70 3.83 -21.28 42.63
C TYR A 70 4.56 -22.61 42.68
N ASN A 71 4.73 -23.16 43.88
CA ASN A 71 5.27 -24.49 44.11
C ASN A 71 4.14 -25.48 44.44
N THR A 72 3.97 -26.53 43.64
CA THR A 72 2.89 -27.51 43.87
C THR A 72 3.09 -28.38 45.11
N VAL A 73 4.33 -28.55 45.58
CA VAL A 73 4.69 -29.39 46.72
C VAL A 73 4.63 -28.61 48.03
N SER A 74 5.34 -27.49 48.13
CA SER A 74 5.37 -26.66 49.34
C SER A 74 4.16 -25.74 49.49
N THR A 75 3.41 -25.53 48.40
CA THR A 75 2.29 -24.57 48.29
C THR A 75 2.70 -23.10 48.43
N ASP A 76 4.00 -22.82 48.41
CA ASP A 76 4.53 -21.47 48.44
C ASP A 76 4.23 -20.71 47.15
N GLU A 77 4.04 -19.40 47.28
CA GLU A 77 3.77 -18.52 46.16
C GLU A 77 4.61 -17.25 46.25
N SER A 78 5.16 -16.81 45.12
CA SER A 78 5.90 -15.56 45.03
C SER A 78 4.97 -14.35 45.16
N SER A 79 5.57 -13.17 45.33
CA SER A 79 4.84 -11.92 45.12
C SER A 79 4.28 -11.83 43.70
N LEU A 80 3.16 -11.13 43.54
CA LEU A 80 2.59 -10.83 42.23
C LEU A 80 3.51 -9.89 41.44
N SER A 81 3.59 -10.10 40.13
CA SER A 81 4.28 -9.23 39.19
C SER A 81 3.61 -7.86 39.06
N ILE A 82 4.27 -6.96 38.32
CA ILE A 82 3.67 -5.69 37.92
C ILE A 82 2.41 -5.93 37.08
N ALA A 83 1.40 -5.07 37.25
CA ALA A 83 0.17 -5.19 36.49
C ALA A 83 0.45 -4.90 35.01
N ARG A 84 -0.06 -5.74 34.11
CA ARG A 84 -0.01 -5.55 32.67
C ARG A 84 -1.42 -5.52 32.12
N GLN A 85 -1.78 -4.49 31.35
CA GLN A 85 -3.08 -4.46 30.69
C GLN A 85 -3.12 -5.54 29.60
N GLY A 86 -4.18 -6.34 29.56
CA GLY A 86 -4.38 -7.32 28.50
C GLY A 86 -4.92 -6.68 27.24
N GLY A 87 -4.63 -7.27 26.08
CA GLY A 87 -5.09 -6.73 24.81
C GLY A 87 -4.40 -5.41 24.41
N THR A 88 -3.19 -5.15 24.91
CA THR A 88 -2.34 -4.03 24.51
C THR A 88 -1.73 -4.20 23.12
N GLU A 89 -1.94 -5.33 22.43
CA GLU A 89 -1.70 -5.40 20.99
C GLU A 89 -2.64 -4.39 20.33
N VAL A 90 -2.06 -3.29 19.86
CA VAL A 90 -2.75 -2.31 19.01
C VAL A 90 -3.48 -3.10 17.94
N ALA A 91 -4.78 -2.83 17.78
CA ALA A 91 -5.58 -3.49 16.77
C ALA A 91 -4.85 -3.37 15.42
N LYS A 92 -4.54 -4.49 14.78
CA LYS A 92 -3.84 -4.52 13.50
C LYS A 92 -4.73 -3.87 12.47
N ILE A 93 -4.24 -2.86 11.76
CA ILE A 93 -5.02 -2.09 10.80
C ILE A 93 -4.51 -2.37 9.40
N GLY A 94 -5.37 -2.89 8.51
CA GLY A 94 -4.97 -3.13 7.14
C GLY A 94 -6.10 -3.60 6.25
N TYR A 95 -5.83 -3.61 4.95
CA TYR A 95 -6.75 -4.16 3.97
C TYR A 95 -6.84 -5.70 4.04
N SER A 96 -5.81 -6.39 4.51
CA SER A 96 -5.86 -7.84 4.78
C SER A 96 -6.71 -8.19 6.00
N PHE A 97 -7.07 -7.19 6.82
CA PHE A 97 -7.89 -7.32 8.01
C PHE A 97 -9.31 -6.74 7.83
N ASP A 98 -9.63 -6.25 6.63
CA ASP A 98 -10.91 -5.61 6.29
C ASP A 98 -11.34 -4.48 7.24
N ASN A 99 -10.38 -3.75 7.81
CA ASN A 99 -10.64 -2.72 8.83
C ASN A 99 -9.95 -1.37 8.60
N TYR A 100 -9.17 -1.24 7.52
CA TYR A 100 -8.59 0.04 7.12
C TYR A 100 -9.54 0.82 6.21
N SER A 101 -9.64 2.14 6.44
CA SER A 101 -10.28 3.09 5.54
C SER A 101 -9.46 4.39 5.51
N PRO A 102 -9.30 5.04 4.35
CA PRO A 102 -8.54 6.28 4.20
C PRO A 102 -9.16 7.41 5.04
N PRO A 103 -8.33 8.20 5.75
CA PRO A 103 -8.81 9.41 6.43
C PRO A 103 -9.43 10.41 5.45
N SER A 104 -10.38 11.22 5.95
CA SER A 104 -10.97 12.31 5.15
C SER A 104 -9.90 13.32 4.71
N GLY A 105 -10.04 13.87 3.51
CA GLY A 105 -9.13 14.91 2.97
C GLY A 105 -7.80 14.40 2.40
N VAL A 106 -7.53 13.09 2.44
CA VAL A 106 -6.34 12.48 1.84
C VAL A 106 -6.70 11.27 1.00
N TRP A 107 -5.81 10.86 0.09
CA TRP A 107 -6.06 9.70 -0.77
C TRP A 107 -6.04 8.38 0.02
N GLY A 108 -5.18 8.30 1.05
CA GLY A 108 -4.96 7.13 1.89
C GLY A 108 -3.64 6.40 1.61
N LYS A 109 -3.48 5.22 2.22
CA LYS A 109 -2.39 4.28 1.97
C LYS A 109 -2.87 3.18 1.03
N ALA A 110 -2.04 2.79 0.06
CA ALA A 110 -2.38 1.68 -0.84
C ALA A 110 -2.36 0.33 -0.11
N LEU A 111 -1.40 0.18 0.82
CA LEU A 111 -1.24 -0.89 1.78
C LEU A 111 -0.73 -0.27 3.08
N THR A 112 -1.11 -0.84 4.20
CA THR A 112 -0.64 -0.41 5.53
C THR A 112 0.66 -1.13 5.91
N ALA A 113 1.35 -0.60 6.93
CA ALA A 113 2.50 -1.27 7.52
C ALA A 113 2.12 -2.67 8.07
N ASP A 114 0.94 -2.82 8.68
CA ASP A 114 0.47 -4.10 9.21
C ASP A 114 0.13 -5.10 8.10
N ASP A 115 -0.40 -4.65 6.95
CA ASP A 115 -0.54 -5.51 5.77
C ASP A 115 0.84 -6.09 5.38
N MET A 116 1.88 -5.25 5.37
CA MET A 116 3.24 -5.71 5.06
C MET A 116 3.75 -6.72 6.08
N ARG A 117 3.67 -6.40 7.39
CA ARG A 117 4.16 -7.28 8.46
C ARG A 117 3.42 -8.61 8.51
N TYR A 118 2.09 -8.56 8.43
CA TYR A 118 1.27 -9.70 8.79
C TYR A 118 0.66 -10.45 7.60
N HIS A 119 0.78 -9.93 6.38
CA HIS A 119 0.34 -10.66 5.19
C HIS A 119 1.51 -11.04 4.29
N PHE A 120 2.34 -10.06 3.94
CA PHE A 120 3.38 -10.25 2.93
C PHE A 120 4.73 -10.75 3.50
N ALA A 121 5.06 -10.35 4.72
CA ALA A 121 6.29 -10.72 5.43
C ALA A 121 6.01 -11.49 6.73
N TRP A 122 4.88 -12.22 6.79
CA TRP A 122 4.50 -12.98 7.98
C TRP A 122 5.58 -13.97 8.42
N GLY A 123 5.83 -14.02 9.73
CA GLY A 123 6.79 -14.95 10.32
C GLY A 123 8.24 -14.51 10.22
N ILE A 124 8.49 -13.28 9.78
CA ILE A 124 9.83 -12.69 9.73
C ILE A 124 9.98 -11.74 10.91
N ASP A 125 11.07 -11.93 11.64
CA ASP A 125 11.45 -11.00 12.69
C ASP A 125 12.03 -9.74 12.06
N MET A 126 11.36 -8.60 12.27
CA MET A 126 11.68 -7.32 11.63
C MET A 126 12.62 -6.49 12.50
N VAL A 127 13.66 -7.13 12.98
CA VAL A 127 14.65 -6.55 13.90
C VAL A 127 15.99 -6.43 13.17
N ALA A 128 16.61 -5.26 13.28
CA ALA A 128 17.93 -4.99 12.73
C ALA A 128 19.02 -5.72 13.53
N SER A 129 20.18 -5.92 12.91
CA SER A 129 21.36 -6.55 13.52
C SER A 129 22.24 -5.58 14.33
N ASP A 130 21.70 -4.41 14.68
CA ASP A 130 22.39 -3.46 15.55
C ASP A 130 22.37 -3.93 17.02
N GLU A 131 23.29 -3.40 17.84
CA GLU A 131 23.42 -3.77 19.26
C GLU A 131 22.12 -3.52 20.07
N LEU A 132 21.22 -2.69 19.55
CA LEU A 132 19.95 -2.32 20.16
C LEU A 132 18.78 -3.19 19.68
N GLY A 133 18.93 -3.98 18.61
CA GLY A 133 17.83 -4.73 18.02
C GLY A 133 16.69 -3.82 17.55
N SER A 134 17.00 -2.77 16.80
CA SER A 134 16.02 -1.79 16.35
C SER A 134 14.99 -2.42 15.40
N GLU A 135 13.70 -2.25 15.70
CA GLU A 135 12.61 -2.75 14.85
C GLU A 135 12.39 -1.88 13.60
N VAL A 136 11.95 -2.51 12.50
CA VAL A 136 11.55 -1.78 11.28
C VAL A 136 10.29 -0.96 11.57
N GLU A 137 10.41 0.37 11.44
CA GLU A 137 9.34 1.31 11.72
C GLU A 137 8.24 1.31 10.63
N ASN A 138 7.03 1.74 11.01
CA ASN A 138 5.91 1.90 10.08
C ASN A 138 6.27 2.80 8.89
N ALA A 139 7.05 3.86 9.12
CA ALA A 139 7.45 4.80 8.08
C ALA A 139 8.35 4.14 7.01
N GLN A 140 9.22 3.21 7.41
CA GLN A 140 10.08 2.47 6.50
C GLN A 140 9.27 1.49 5.64
N LEU A 141 8.30 0.79 6.24
CA LEU A 141 7.39 -0.08 5.48
C LEU A 141 6.51 0.72 4.50
N ASP A 142 5.98 1.85 4.95
CA ASP A 142 5.23 2.78 4.09
C ASP A 142 6.08 3.25 2.90
N PHE A 143 7.37 3.55 3.12
CA PHE A 143 8.29 3.94 2.05
C PHE A 143 8.47 2.83 1.00
N VAL A 144 8.66 1.58 1.42
CA VAL A 144 8.79 0.44 0.50
C VAL A 144 7.52 0.25 -0.33
N VAL A 145 6.35 0.39 0.28
CA VAL A 145 5.05 0.34 -0.42
C VAL A 145 4.92 1.49 -1.43
N LYS A 146 5.28 2.72 -1.04
CA LYS A 146 5.24 3.90 -1.94
C LYS A 146 6.14 3.71 -3.17
N ASN A 147 7.33 3.16 -3.00
CA ASN A 147 8.25 2.88 -4.11
C ASN A 147 7.69 1.82 -5.07
N ALA A 148 7.17 0.72 -4.51
CA ALA A 148 6.54 -0.34 -5.32
C ALA A 148 5.35 0.21 -6.11
N LEU A 149 4.50 1.02 -5.49
CA LEU A 149 3.38 1.66 -6.16
C LEU A 149 3.84 2.55 -7.32
N ALA A 150 4.86 3.39 -7.11
CA ALA A 150 5.40 4.26 -8.16
C ALA A 150 5.98 3.46 -9.34
N GLU A 151 6.61 2.32 -9.07
CA GLU A 151 7.12 1.42 -10.10
C GLU A 151 5.98 0.81 -10.94
N PHE A 152 4.86 0.43 -10.31
CA PHE A 152 3.66 -0.02 -11.01
C PHE A 152 3.02 1.09 -11.85
N GLU A 153 2.89 2.30 -11.31
CA GLU A 153 2.39 3.48 -12.04
C GLU A 153 3.18 3.69 -13.33
N LYS A 154 4.51 3.67 -13.23
CA LYS A 154 5.42 3.80 -14.38
C LYS A 154 5.34 2.63 -15.36
N SER A 155 5.33 1.39 -14.85
CA SER A 155 5.38 0.19 -15.69
C SER A 155 4.11 -0.01 -16.52
N PHE A 156 2.95 0.31 -15.95
CA PHE A 156 1.67 0.21 -16.64
C PHE A 156 1.25 1.51 -17.33
N MET A 157 1.99 2.61 -17.13
CA MET A 157 1.61 3.95 -17.59
C MET A 157 0.18 4.30 -17.13
N ILE A 158 -0.07 4.10 -15.83
CA ILE A 158 -1.32 4.42 -15.16
C ILE A 158 -1.03 5.22 -13.90
N ASP A 159 -2.00 6.03 -13.51
CA ASP A 159 -2.03 6.65 -12.19
C ASP A 159 -2.85 5.76 -11.27
N ILE A 160 -2.28 5.37 -10.15
CA ILE A 160 -2.98 4.61 -9.12
C ILE A 160 -3.43 5.60 -8.04
N ARG A 161 -2.48 6.44 -7.60
CA ARG A 161 -2.78 7.59 -6.74
C ARG A 161 -3.60 8.62 -7.50
N LYS A 162 -4.47 9.30 -6.77
CA LYS A 162 -5.17 10.47 -7.31
C LYS A 162 -4.14 11.53 -7.69
N ARG A 163 -4.25 12.07 -8.89
CA ARG A 163 -3.41 13.15 -9.42
C ARG A 163 -4.28 14.18 -10.12
N ILE A 164 -3.87 15.44 -10.05
CA ILE A 164 -4.54 16.55 -10.71
C ILE A 164 -3.56 17.14 -11.70
N TYR A 165 -3.86 17.00 -12.98
CA TYR A 165 -3.07 17.54 -14.07
C TYR A 165 -3.64 18.88 -14.50
N LYS A 166 -2.77 19.89 -14.62
CA LYS A 166 -3.12 21.18 -15.22
C LYS A 166 -2.24 21.46 -16.42
N THR A 167 -2.83 21.99 -17.48
CA THR A 167 -2.08 22.42 -18.66
C THR A 167 -1.59 23.84 -18.48
N GLN A 168 -0.27 24.03 -18.45
CA GLN A 168 0.38 25.36 -18.32
C GLN A 168 -0.18 26.18 -17.14
N PRO A 169 -0.10 25.68 -15.90
CA PRO A 169 -0.60 26.39 -14.74
C PRO A 169 0.12 27.72 -14.53
N SER A 170 -0.60 28.72 -14.02
CA SER A 170 0.03 29.97 -13.59
C SER A 170 0.83 29.74 -12.31
N GLY A 171 1.95 30.45 -12.14
CA GLY A 171 2.80 30.35 -10.94
C GLY A 171 2.15 30.77 -9.61
N SER A 172 0.89 31.23 -9.62
CA SER A 172 0.10 31.48 -8.41
C SER A 172 -0.61 30.24 -7.85
N LEU A 173 -0.63 29.14 -8.60
CA LEU A 173 -1.27 27.89 -8.20
C LEU A 173 -0.34 27.05 -7.33
N LEU A 174 -0.89 26.39 -6.34
CA LEU A 174 -0.14 25.54 -5.41
C LEU A 174 0.04 24.13 -5.99
N GLN A 175 1.29 23.71 -6.14
CA GLN A 175 1.65 22.35 -6.53
C GLN A 175 2.02 21.51 -5.29
N ALA A 176 1.58 20.25 -5.24
CA ALA A 176 2.09 19.27 -4.27
C ALA A 176 2.51 17.95 -4.92
N VAL A 177 3.48 17.28 -4.30
CA VAL A 177 4.02 15.98 -4.77
C VAL A 177 2.98 14.85 -4.67
N GLU A 178 2.09 14.92 -3.67
CA GLU A 178 1.00 13.98 -3.46
C GLU A 178 -0.31 14.75 -3.37
N TRP A 179 -1.42 14.10 -3.74
CA TRP A 179 -2.73 14.74 -3.64
C TRP A 179 -3.15 14.95 -2.17
N ILE A 180 -3.48 16.19 -1.85
CA ILE A 180 -4.01 16.65 -0.56
C ILE A 180 -5.21 17.55 -0.87
N GLU A 181 -6.17 17.61 0.05
CA GLU A 181 -7.23 18.63 0.00
C GLU A 181 -6.63 20.05 -0.03
N ASP A 182 -7.32 20.98 -0.69
CA ASP A 182 -6.90 22.39 -0.85
C ASP A 182 -5.62 22.67 -1.68
N VAL A 183 -5.08 21.66 -2.38
CA VAL A 183 -4.00 21.86 -3.37
C VAL A 183 -4.57 21.97 -4.78
N ASP A 184 -4.03 22.90 -5.59
CA ASP A 184 -4.54 23.17 -6.94
C ASP A 184 -4.18 22.09 -7.95
N TYR A 185 -2.94 21.57 -7.94
CA TYR A 185 -2.50 20.53 -8.87
C TYR A 185 -1.35 19.67 -8.32
N THR A 186 -1.14 18.49 -8.91
CA THR A 186 0.01 17.63 -8.57
C THR A 186 1.09 17.71 -9.64
N ASP A 187 0.67 17.66 -10.90
CA ASP A 187 1.59 17.54 -12.04
C ASP A 187 1.13 18.46 -13.18
N GLU A 188 2.09 18.87 -14.01
CA GLU A 188 1.81 19.64 -15.22
C GLU A 188 1.69 18.68 -16.42
N ASP A 189 0.74 18.96 -17.30
CA ASP A 189 0.62 18.25 -18.58
C ASP A 189 0.82 19.23 -19.75
N ASP A 190 1.37 18.71 -20.84
CA ASP A 190 1.55 19.49 -22.06
C ASP A 190 0.22 19.60 -22.82
N PRO A 191 0.00 20.70 -23.56
CA PRO A 191 -1.11 20.78 -24.49
C PRO A 191 -1.12 19.61 -25.50
N TYR A 192 -2.29 19.32 -26.04
CA TYR A 192 -2.50 18.29 -27.05
C TYR A 192 -2.66 18.93 -28.43
N ASP A 193 -2.14 18.26 -29.45
CA ASP A 193 -2.20 18.75 -30.82
C ASP A 193 -3.62 18.66 -31.40
N PHE A 194 -3.93 19.59 -32.28
CA PHE A 194 -5.17 19.57 -33.06
C PHE A 194 -4.99 18.75 -34.33
N ASP A 195 -5.88 17.77 -34.48
CA ASP A 195 -6.03 16.93 -35.67
C ASP A 195 -7.43 17.13 -36.24
N ARG A 196 -7.50 17.64 -37.46
CA ARG A 196 -8.75 17.97 -38.16
C ARG A 196 -9.61 16.73 -38.40
N VAL A 197 -9.01 15.60 -38.73
CA VAL A 197 -9.73 14.35 -39.03
C VAL A 197 -10.38 13.83 -37.75
N LYS A 198 -9.63 13.82 -36.63
CA LYS A 198 -10.17 13.44 -35.32
C LYS A 198 -11.26 14.40 -34.87
N TRP A 199 -11.06 15.71 -35.05
CA TRP A 199 -12.07 16.71 -34.70
C TRP A 199 -13.38 16.53 -35.45
N THR A 200 -13.31 16.29 -36.77
CA THR A 200 -14.49 16.02 -37.60
C THR A 200 -15.24 14.77 -37.11
N ASN A 201 -14.50 13.79 -36.60
CA ASN A 201 -15.04 12.58 -35.97
C ASN A 201 -15.22 12.75 -34.46
N TYR A 202 -15.87 13.81 -33.98
CA TYR A 202 -16.16 14.04 -32.55
C TYR A 202 -14.94 14.21 -31.63
N GLY A 203 -13.81 14.64 -32.16
CA GLY A 203 -12.63 15.02 -31.37
C GLY A 203 -12.13 13.91 -30.44
N PHE A 204 -12.06 12.66 -30.94
CA PHE A 204 -11.50 11.56 -30.15
C PHE A 204 -10.04 11.84 -29.81
N LEU A 205 -9.77 11.97 -28.51
CA LEU A 205 -8.43 12.20 -27.99
C LEU A 205 -8.14 11.23 -26.85
N GLN A 206 -6.97 10.62 -26.90
CA GLN A 206 -6.43 9.80 -25.83
C GLN A 206 -5.60 10.70 -24.92
N LEU A 207 -6.02 10.87 -23.67
CA LEU A 207 -5.20 11.57 -22.67
C LEU A 207 -4.00 10.69 -22.29
N ARG A 208 -2.90 11.33 -21.90
CA ARG A 208 -1.65 10.64 -21.53
C ARG A 208 -1.80 9.84 -20.24
N HIS A 209 -2.66 10.32 -19.34
CA HIS A 209 -2.81 9.84 -17.97
C HIS A 209 -4.19 9.22 -17.74
N LYS A 210 -4.24 8.12 -16.98
CA LYS A 210 -5.46 7.31 -16.77
C LYS A 210 -5.37 6.46 -15.49
N PRO A 211 -6.49 5.99 -14.92
CA PRO A 211 -7.87 6.23 -15.34
C PRO A 211 -8.31 7.67 -15.04
N ILE A 212 -9.21 8.22 -15.84
CA ILE A 212 -9.74 9.58 -15.64
C ILE A 212 -10.87 9.54 -14.59
N ILE A 213 -10.79 10.39 -13.58
CA ILE A 213 -11.86 10.63 -12.61
C ILE A 213 -12.84 11.66 -13.16
N SER A 214 -12.32 12.81 -13.56
CA SER A 214 -13.05 13.99 -14.03
C SER A 214 -12.17 14.85 -14.94
N VAL A 215 -12.80 15.66 -15.78
CA VAL A 215 -12.17 16.74 -16.55
C VAL A 215 -12.79 18.03 -16.04
N GLU A 216 -11.97 18.90 -15.45
CA GLU A 216 -12.44 20.16 -14.86
C GLU A 216 -12.44 21.30 -15.87
N LYS A 217 -11.52 21.27 -16.85
CA LYS A 217 -11.43 22.29 -17.91
C LYS A 217 -10.99 21.65 -19.22
N ALA A 218 -11.64 22.00 -20.32
CA ALA A 218 -11.22 21.63 -21.66
C ALA A 218 -11.43 22.79 -22.62
N GLY A 219 -10.35 23.31 -23.18
CA GLY A 219 -10.40 24.44 -24.12
C GLY A 219 -9.74 24.10 -25.44
N PHE A 220 -10.36 24.59 -26.53
CA PHE A 220 -9.78 24.59 -27.87
C PHE A 220 -9.18 25.95 -28.18
N TYR A 221 -7.89 25.97 -28.52
CA TYR A 221 -7.08 27.16 -28.72
C TYR A 221 -6.61 27.24 -30.16
N SER A 222 -6.42 28.47 -30.64
CA SER A 222 -5.80 28.73 -31.94
C SER A 222 -4.27 28.58 -31.88
N PRO A 223 -3.56 28.53 -33.02
CA PRO A 223 -2.09 28.55 -33.06
C PRO A 223 -1.43 29.78 -32.43
N TRP A 224 -2.21 30.84 -32.15
CA TRP A 224 -1.75 32.07 -31.48
C TRP A 224 -2.14 32.10 -30.00
N ASP A 225 -2.49 30.95 -29.42
CA ASP A 225 -2.86 30.77 -28.02
C ASP A 225 -4.14 31.50 -27.56
N GLN A 226 -4.99 31.90 -28.52
CA GLN A 226 -6.31 32.45 -28.20
C GLN A 226 -7.33 31.32 -28.01
N LEU A 227 -8.05 31.31 -26.88
CA LEU A 227 -9.19 30.42 -26.65
C LEU A 227 -10.27 30.68 -27.70
N MET A 228 -10.52 29.68 -28.55
CA MET A 228 -11.54 29.74 -29.58
C MET A 228 -12.88 29.22 -29.09
N LEU A 229 -12.85 28.17 -28.28
CA LEU A 229 -14.04 27.48 -27.82
C LEU A 229 -13.77 26.76 -26.50
N ASP A 230 -14.63 27.00 -25.52
CA ASP A 230 -14.70 26.17 -24.33
C ASP A 230 -15.52 24.91 -24.65
N VAL A 231 -14.88 23.75 -24.51
CA VAL A 231 -15.48 22.44 -24.80
C VAL A 231 -15.71 21.62 -23.53
N THR A 232 -15.56 22.21 -22.34
CA THR A 232 -15.68 21.52 -21.05
C THR A 232 -17.01 20.78 -20.92
N ASP A 233 -18.12 21.45 -21.20
CA ASP A 233 -19.46 20.85 -21.14
C ASP A 233 -19.72 19.80 -22.23
N TRP A 234 -18.89 19.76 -23.27
CA TRP A 234 -19.04 18.86 -24.42
C TRP A 234 -18.30 17.54 -24.21
N ILE A 235 -17.44 17.46 -23.19
CA ILE A 235 -16.61 16.28 -22.93
C ILE A 235 -17.46 15.08 -22.51
N ARG A 236 -17.22 13.95 -23.17
CA ARG A 236 -17.61 12.60 -22.74
C ARG A 236 -16.35 11.82 -22.40
N ILE A 237 -16.29 11.29 -21.17
CA ILE A 237 -15.11 10.64 -20.63
C ILE A 237 -15.29 9.12 -20.66
N TYR A 238 -14.35 8.41 -21.29
CA TYR A 238 -14.15 6.99 -21.12
C TYR A 238 -13.06 6.76 -20.07
N LYS A 239 -13.49 6.63 -18.81
CA LYS A 239 -12.62 6.68 -17.62
C LYS A 239 -11.45 5.69 -17.66
N LYS A 240 -11.72 4.41 -17.93
CA LYS A 240 -10.72 3.33 -17.92
C LYS A 240 -9.65 3.47 -19.00
N PRO A 241 -10.00 3.64 -20.29
CA PRO A 241 -9.00 3.79 -21.33
C PRO A 241 -8.32 5.17 -21.29
N GLY A 242 -8.89 6.18 -20.63
CA GLY A 242 -8.34 7.53 -20.59
C GLY A 242 -8.68 8.34 -21.84
N GLN A 243 -9.85 8.11 -22.43
CA GLN A 243 -10.24 8.76 -23.68
C GLN A 243 -11.30 9.82 -23.42
N VAL A 244 -11.22 10.91 -24.18
CA VAL A 244 -12.23 11.94 -24.24
C VAL A 244 -12.78 12.03 -25.66
N ALA A 245 -14.09 12.25 -25.75
CA ALA A 245 -14.77 12.60 -26.99
C ALA A 245 -15.49 13.92 -26.77
N ILE A 246 -15.46 14.77 -27.78
CA ILE A 246 -16.02 16.11 -27.75
C ILE A 246 -17.34 16.06 -28.52
N TYR A 247 -18.44 16.04 -27.78
CA TYR A 247 -19.79 16.00 -28.35
C TYR A 247 -20.52 17.32 -28.08
N PRO A 248 -20.73 18.16 -29.13
CA PRO A 248 -21.36 19.45 -28.97
C PRO A 248 -22.76 19.39 -28.34
N LYS A 249 -23.05 20.32 -27.44
CA LYS A 249 -24.38 20.50 -26.82
C LYS A 249 -24.98 21.86 -27.22
N GLY A 250 -26.30 21.96 -27.33
CA GLY A 250 -27.03 23.23 -27.55
C GLY A 250 -27.45 23.54 -28.99
N PRO A 251 -27.95 24.76 -29.27
CA PRO A 251 -28.55 25.16 -30.56
C PRO A 251 -27.56 25.18 -31.73
N TYR A 252 -26.26 25.00 -31.48
CA TYR A 252 -25.22 24.78 -32.49
C TYR A 252 -25.45 23.52 -33.35
N LEU A 253 -26.44 22.68 -33.00
CA LEU A 253 -26.90 21.54 -33.77
C LEU A 253 -27.84 21.92 -34.95
N MET A 254 -28.27 23.18 -35.06
CA MET A 254 -29.24 23.61 -36.07
C MET A 254 -28.60 24.45 -37.18
N GLY A 255 -27.96 23.79 -38.14
CA GLY A 255 -27.46 24.43 -39.36
C GLY A 255 -26.47 23.53 -40.11
N LYS A 256 -26.47 23.55 -41.44
CA LYS A 256 -25.73 22.59 -42.29
C LYS A 256 -24.22 22.57 -41.99
N GLY A 257 -23.81 21.57 -41.22
CA GLY A 257 -22.42 21.29 -40.85
C GLY A 257 -22.31 21.12 -39.35
N TYR A 258 -21.93 19.92 -38.90
CA TYR A 258 -21.59 19.57 -37.52
C TYR A 258 -21.09 20.77 -36.69
N ALA A 259 -21.55 20.94 -35.45
CA ALA A 259 -21.21 22.09 -34.61
C ALA A 259 -19.67 22.35 -34.45
N GLY A 260 -18.83 21.33 -34.63
CA GLY A 260 -17.37 21.49 -34.72
C GLY A 260 -16.85 22.00 -36.07
N SER A 261 -17.54 21.72 -37.18
CA SER A 261 -17.20 22.27 -38.50
C SER A 261 -17.65 23.71 -38.65
N GLY A 262 -18.76 24.15 -38.04
CA GLY A 262 -19.23 25.54 -38.14
C GLY A 262 -18.23 26.59 -37.62
N ILE A 263 -17.63 26.36 -36.45
CA ILE A 263 -16.63 27.26 -35.85
C ILE A 263 -15.31 27.26 -36.64
N LEU A 264 -14.87 26.09 -37.12
CA LEU A 264 -13.68 26.02 -37.97
C LEU A 264 -13.94 26.59 -39.37
N MET A 265 -15.13 26.40 -39.95
CA MET A 265 -15.56 26.99 -41.23
C MET A 265 -15.63 28.52 -41.17
N ALA A 266 -15.97 29.08 -40.01
CA ALA A 266 -15.91 30.52 -39.75
C ALA A 266 -14.47 31.07 -39.66
N GLN A 267 -13.47 30.19 -39.56
CA GLN A 267 -12.04 30.51 -39.56
C GLN A 267 -11.32 29.73 -40.68
N PRO A 268 -11.42 30.18 -41.95
CA PRO A 268 -10.91 29.44 -43.11
C PRO A 268 -9.41 29.07 -43.03
N ARG A 269 -8.63 29.84 -42.27
CA ARG A 269 -7.19 29.60 -42.04
C ARG A 269 -6.90 28.40 -41.14
N LEU A 270 -7.87 27.98 -40.32
CA LEU A 270 -7.77 26.87 -39.37
C LEU A 270 -8.53 25.62 -39.83
N TYR A 271 -9.57 25.79 -40.65
CA TYR A 271 -10.41 24.71 -41.16
C TYR A 271 -9.66 23.58 -41.89
N SER A 272 -8.48 23.84 -42.45
CA SER A 272 -7.77 22.89 -43.32
C SER A 272 -6.37 22.52 -42.85
N ARG A 273 -6.00 22.78 -41.59
CA ARG A 273 -4.65 22.52 -41.09
C ARG A 273 -4.68 21.86 -39.73
N ASP A 274 -3.83 20.86 -39.56
CA ASP A 274 -3.44 20.34 -38.25
C ASP A 274 -2.42 21.31 -37.65
N PHE A 275 -2.43 21.49 -36.34
CA PHE A 275 -1.52 22.41 -35.67
C PHE A 275 -1.26 21.98 -34.22
N PRO A 276 -0.08 22.30 -33.67
CA PRO A 276 0.28 21.85 -32.33
C PRO A 276 -0.46 22.62 -31.23
N GLN A 277 -0.54 22.02 -30.04
CA GLN A 277 -1.07 22.65 -28.82
C GLN A 277 -2.50 23.22 -28.93
N GLY A 278 -3.34 22.65 -29.79
CA GLY A 278 -4.70 23.13 -29.99
C GLY A 278 -5.68 22.80 -28.87
N PHE A 279 -5.38 21.83 -28.01
CA PHE A 279 -6.21 21.52 -26.85
C PHE A 279 -5.44 21.62 -25.54
N LYS A 280 -6.10 22.20 -24.53
CA LYS A 280 -5.61 22.24 -23.15
C LYS A 280 -6.65 21.61 -22.25
N PHE A 281 -6.22 20.65 -21.44
CA PHE A 281 -7.09 19.91 -20.52
C PHE A 281 -6.55 20.04 -19.09
N ASP A 282 -7.43 20.44 -18.16
CA ASP A 282 -7.21 20.23 -16.74
C ASP A 282 -8.10 19.07 -16.31
N TYR A 283 -7.50 18.04 -15.75
CA TYR A 283 -8.19 16.80 -15.46
C TYR A 283 -7.59 16.05 -14.27
N THR A 284 -8.45 15.32 -13.55
CA THR A 284 -8.07 14.49 -12.42
C THR A 284 -8.02 13.02 -12.84
N THR A 285 -6.96 12.31 -12.48
CA THR A 285 -6.78 10.88 -12.74
C THR A 285 -6.54 10.07 -11.47
N GLY A 286 -6.47 8.74 -11.63
CA GLY A 286 -6.22 7.78 -10.58
C GLY A 286 -7.49 7.17 -10.00
N TYR A 287 -7.35 6.49 -8.88
CA TYR A 287 -8.49 6.03 -8.08
C TYR A 287 -8.92 7.13 -7.11
N LYS A 288 -10.23 7.31 -6.90
CA LYS A 288 -10.76 8.41 -6.08
C LYS A 288 -10.19 8.42 -4.65
N THR A 289 -10.07 7.23 -4.06
CA THR A 289 -9.44 6.97 -2.76
C THR A 289 -8.71 5.62 -2.86
N SER A 290 -7.84 5.31 -1.88
CA SER A 290 -7.11 4.05 -1.84
C SER A 290 -8.01 2.81 -1.80
N ASP A 291 -9.25 2.93 -1.31
CA ASP A 291 -10.25 1.84 -1.27
C ASP A 291 -10.67 1.36 -2.66
N PHE A 292 -10.67 2.25 -3.65
CA PHE A 292 -11.08 1.91 -5.02
C PHE A 292 -9.97 1.24 -5.82
N VAL A 293 -8.77 1.09 -5.25
CA VAL A 293 -7.68 0.33 -5.88
C VAL A 293 -8.09 -1.14 -5.96
N PRO A 294 -8.10 -1.76 -7.16
CA PRO A 294 -8.46 -3.16 -7.33
C PRO A 294 -7.59 -4.08 -6.46
N GLY A 295 -8.21 -5.07 -5.81
CA GLY A 295 -7.50 -5.98 -4.89
C GLY A 295 -6.38 -6.78 -5.56
N ASP A 296 -6.53 -7.13 -6.85
CA ASP A 296 -5.48 -7.79 -7.63
C ASP A 296 -4.26 -6.90 -7.85
N LEU A 297 -4.48 -5.60 -8.15
CA LEU A 297 -3.42 -4.61 -8.27
C LEU A 297 -2.77 -4.32 -6.92
N ARG A 298 -3.56 -4.19 -5.85
CA ARG A 298 -3.07 -4.02 -4.48
C ARG A 298 -2.18 -5.18 -4.05
N ASN A 299 -2.61 -6.42 -4.31
CA ASN A 299 -1.81 -7.61 -4.03
C ASN A 299 -0.48 -7.61 -4.81
N ALA A 300 -0.50 -7.25 -6.09
CA ALA A 300 0.71 -7.15 -6.89
C ALA A 300 1.69 -6.08 -6.34
N ILE A 301 1.18 -4.92 -5.91
CA ILE A 301 1.99 -3.88 -5.24
C ILE A 301 2.61 -4.42 -3.96
N GLY A 302 1.83 -5.11 -3.12
CA GLY A 302 2.31 -5.69 -1.87
C GLY A 302 3.38 -6.76 -2.08
N ILE A 303 3.23 -7.59 -3.11
CA ILE A 303 4.23 -8.60 -3.49
C ILE A 303 5.55 -7.93 -3.95
N LEU A 304 5.48 -6.87 -4.75
CA LEU A 304 6.69 -6.13 -5.15
C LEU A 304 7.35 -5.43 -3.96
N ALA A 305 6.55 -4.79 -3.11
CA ALA A 305 7.03 -4.21 -1.86
C ALA A 305 7.70 -5.27 -0.97
N ALA A 306 7.13 -6.47 -0.90
CA ALA A 306 7.69 -7.58 -0.15
C ALA A 306 9.02 -8.07 -0.75
N ILE A 307 9.15 -8.17 -2.08
CA ILE A 307 10.43 -8.51 -2.70
C ILE A 307 11.52 -7.51 -2.28
N ASN A 308 11.21 -6.21 -2.33
CA ASN A 308 12.16 -5.16 -1.95
C ASN A 308 12.51 -5.24 -0.45
N LEU A 309 11.51 -5.43 0.41
CA LEU A 309 11.69 -5.58 1.85
C LEU A 309 12.53 -6.81 2.20
N LEU A 310 12.18 -7.98 1.65
CA LEU A 310 12.88 -9.24 1.90
C LEU A 310 14.33 -9.22 1.39
N SER A 311 14.59 -8.47 0.32
CA SER A 311 15.94 -8.28 -0.19
C SER A 311 16.77 -7.44 0.79
N TRP A 312 16.21 -6.33 1.30
CA TRP A 312 16.88 -5.50 2.31
C TRP A 312 17.13 -6.27 3.62
N MET A 313 16.13 -7.00 4.11
CA MET A 313 16.25 -7.79 5.34
C MET A 313 17.20 -8.98 5.18
N GLY A 314 17.20 -9.61 4.01
CA GLY A 314 18.09 -10.74 3.71
C GLY A 314 19.58 -10.37 3.81
N ASP A 315 19.93 -9.14 3.42
CA ASP A 315 21.29 -8.62 3.58
C ASP A 315 21.60 -8.24 5.04
N GLY A 316 20.62 -7.69 5.76
CA GLY A 316 20.78 -7.23 7.16
C GLY A 316 20.90 -8.34 8.21
N LEU A 317 20.14 -9.43 8.05
CA LEU A 317 20.15 -10.58 8.97
C LEU A 317 21.47 -11.39 8.88
N MET A 318 22.16 -11.29 7.75
CA MET A 318 23.38 -12.05 7.45
C MET A 318 24.69 -11.36 7.88
N ALA A 319 24.63 -10.14 8.42
CA ALA A 319 25.77 -9.48 9.04
C ALA A 319 26.02 -10.01 10.47
N GLY A 320 26.21 -11.33 10.65
CA GLY A 320 26.50 -11.88 11.98
C GLY A 320 26.47 -13.40 12.15
N PHE A 321 25.80 -14.15 11.28
CA PHE A 321 25.68 -15.61 11.40
C PHE A 321 26.17 -16.34 10.13
N SER A 322 27.48 -16.36 9.91
CA SER A 322 28.11 -17.13 8.83
C SER A 322 28.56 -18.54 9.23
N SER A 323 28.73 -18.83 10.53
CA SER A 323 28.96 -20.18 11.08
C SER A 323 29.23 -20.08 12.59
N SER A 324 28.35 -20.60 13.44
CA SER A 324 28.66 -20.85 14.84
C SER A 324 28.69 -22.34 15.10
N SER A 325 29.88 -22.93 15.18
CA SER A 325 30.07 -24.25 15.75
C SER A 325 30.09 -24.11 17.27
N VAL A 326 28.98 -24.37 17.96
CA VAL A 326 29.01 -24.55 19.41
C VAL A 326 29.57 -25.94 19.66
N SER A 327 30.79 -26.00 20.17
CA SER A 327 31.45 -27.22 20.61
C SER A 327 31.48 -27.19 22.13
N LEU A 328 30.50 -27.82 22.77
CA LEU A 328 30.54 -28.11 24.19
C LEU A 328 30.75 -29.63 24.34
N ASP A 329 31.97 -29.97 24.78
CA ASP A 329 32.49 -31.29 25.17
C ASP A 329 31.67 -32.51 24.72
N GLY A 330 31.91 -32.95 23.47
CA GLY A 330 31.53 -34.28 22.99
C GLY A 330 30.26 -34.40 22.13
N LEU A 331 29.43 -33.36 22.04
CA LEU A 331 28.29 -33.30 21.10
C LEU A 331 28.52 -32.17 20.09
N SER A 332 28.87 -32.55 18.87
CA SER A 332 28.98 -31.63 17.73
C SER A 332 27.67 -31.68 16.95
N GLU A 333 26.77 -30.73 17.20
CA GLU A 333 25.61 -30.54 16.33
C GLU A 333 25.95 -29.47 15.28
N SER A 334 26.24 -29.91 14.07
CA SER A 334 26.46 -29.03 12.94
C SER A 334 25.11 -28.62 12.34
N PHE A 335 24.65 -27.40 12.63
CA PHE A 335 23.54 -26.81 11.89
C PHE A 335 24.05 -26.24 10.56
N SER A 336 23.91 -27.02 9.50
CA SER A 336 24.18 -26.55 8.13
C SER A 336 22.94 -25.83 7.63
N SER A 337 22.89 -24.50 7.75
CA SER A 337 21.88 -23.71 7.05
C SER A 337 22.20 -23.72 5.55
N THR A 338 21.22 -24.04 4.72
CA THR A 338 21.37 -24.23 3.27
C THR A 338 21.64 -22.91 2.54
N GLN A 339 22.85 -22.36 2.68
CA GLN A 339 23.28 -21.13 2.03
C GLN A 339 23.97 -21.39 0.68
N SER A 340 23.58 -20.60 -0.31
CA SER A 340 24.29 -20.39 -1.58
C SER A 340 24.30 -18.89 -1.83
N ALA A 341 25.28 -18.36 -2.55
CA ALA A 341 25.42 -16.93 -2.87
C ALA A 341 24.26 -16.31 -3.70
N THR A 342 23.24 -17.10 -4.03
CA THR A 342 21.95 -16.68 -4.62
C THR A 342 20.77 -16.78 -3.62
N SER A 343 21.03 -17.25 -2.40
CA SER A 343 20.07 -17.57 -1.33
C SER A 343 20.36 -16.72 -0.09
N ALA A 344 19.92 -15.46 -0.11
CA ALA A 344 19.48 -14.84 1.14
C ALA A 344 18.39 -15.73 1.76
N TYR A 345 18.23 -15.71 3.09
CA TYR A 345 17.28 -16.56 3.84
C TYR A 345 15.85 -16.63 3.21
N PHE A 346 15.44 -15.60 2.47
CA PHE A 346 14.15 -15.48 1.77
C PHE A 346 14.16 -15.79 0.26
N GLY A 347 15.25 -16.31 -0.30
CA GLY A 347 15.44 -16.47 -1.76
C GLY A 347 14.33 -17.26 -2.47
N ALA A 348 13.87 -18.38 -1.89
CA ALA A 348 12.78 -19.17 -2.45
C ALA A 348 11.45 -18.39 -2.52
N ARG A 349 11.16 -17.58 -1.49
CA ARG A 349 9.96 -16.73 -1.44
C ARG A 349 10.04 -15.59 -2.45
N ILE A 350 11.20 -14.95 -2.55
CA ILE A 350 11.46 -13.90 -3.55
C ILE A 350 11.26 -14.45 -4.97
N VAL A 351 11.78 -15.64 -5.29
CA VAL A 351 11.60 -16.27 -6.61
C VAL A 351 10.12 -16.58 -6.89
N GLN A 352 9.39 -17.09 -5.89
CA GLN A 352 7.94 -17.33 -6.02
C GLN A 352 7.18 -16.04 -6.34
N TYR A 353 7.48 -14.96 -5.61
CA TYR A 353 6.89 -13.64 -5.81
C TYR A 353 7.25 -13.04 -7.17
N GLN A 354 8.51 -13.13 -7.60
CA GLN A 354 8.92 -12.70 -8.94
C GLN A 354 8.18 -13.46 -10.05
N LYS A 355 7.97 -14.77 -9.88
CA LYS A 355 7.19 -15.57 -10.85
C LYS A 355 5.73 -15.13 -10.91
N TYR A 356 5.11 -14.89 -9.75
CA TYR A 356 3.74 -14.37 -9.68
C TYR A 356 3.63 -13.01 -10.37
N LEU A 357 4.53 -12.07 -10.08
CA LEU A 357 4.51 -10.74 -10.69
C LEU A 357 4.69 -10.79 -12.21
N LYS A 358 5.60 -11.63 -12.71
CA LYS A 358 5.79 -11.82 -14.16
C LYS A 358 4.49 -12.28 -14.84
N GLU A 359 3.78 -13.23 -14.24
CA GLU A 359 2.51 -13.71 -14.78
C GLU A 359 1.39 -12.66 -14.65
N PHE A 360 1.34 -11.95 -13.53
CA PHE A 360 0.40 -10.86 -13.31
C PHE A 360 0.56 -9.77 -14.37
N VAL A 361 1.79 -9.31 -14.62
CA VAL A 361 2.08 -8.29 -15.64
C VAL A 361 1.68 -8.78 -17.02
N LYS A 362 2.03 -10.01 -17.37
CA LYS A 362 1.67 -10.60 -18.67
C LYS A 362 0.15 -10.65 -18.90
N THR A 363 -0.59 -11.10 -17.90
CA THR A 363 -2.05 -11.28 -18.01
C THR A 363 -2.80 -9.96 -17.95
N ASN A 364 -2.37 -9.03 -17.10
CA ASN A 364 -3.09 -7.79 -16.82
C ASN A 364 -2.58 -6.59 -17.62
N LYS A 365 -1.58 -6.76 -18.48
CA LYS A 365 -1.09 -5.69 -19.37
C LYS A 365 -2.22 -5.05 -20.17
N TYR A 366 -3.13 -5.84 -20.76
CA TYR A 366 -4.25 -5.27 -21.53
C TYR A 366 -5.36 -4.68 -20.66
N LYS A 367 -5.48 -5.13 -19.41
CA LYS A 367 -6.48 -4.64 -18.47
C LYS A 367 -6.11 -3.24 -17.95
N TYR A 368 -4.83 -3.02 -17.70
CA TYR A 368 -4.33 -1.78 -17.06
C TYR A 368 -3.48 -0.91 -18.00
N ALA A 369 -2.59 -1.50 -18.81
CA ALA A 369 -1.68 -0.72 -19.67
C ALA A 369 -2.36 -0.11 -20.90
N ASN A 370 -1.67 0.82 -21.56
CA ASN A 370 -2.14 1.44 -22.80
C ASN A 370 -2.24 0.43 -23.95
N ILE A 371 -3.40 0.40 -24.59
CA ILE A 371 -3.53 -0.12 -25.95
C ILE A 371 -3.38 1.11 -26.85
N PRO A 372 -2.22 1.34 -27.49
CA PRO A 372 -2.12 2.37 -28.50
C PRO A 372 -3.11 2.01 -29.62
N LEU A 373 -4.09 2.87 -29.84
CA LEU A 373 -5.00 2.74 -30.97
C LEU A 373 -4.24 3.09 -32.25
N ALA A 374 -3.74 2.07 -32.94
CA ALA A 374 -3.58 2.16 -34.38
C ALA A 374 -4.98 1.98 -35.00
N PHE A 375 -5.75 3.06 -35.10
CA PHE A 375 -6.95 3.03 -35.93
C PHE A 375 -6.54 3.08 -37.40
N VAL A 376 -6.82 1.98 -38.11
CA VAL A 376 -7.04 1.80 -39.56
C VAL A 376 -6.74 3.05 -40.40
N SER A 377 -5.53 3.14 -40.96
CA SER A 377 -5.34 3.78 -42.27
C SER A 377 -5.67 2.75 -43.35
N GLY A 378 -6.96 2.52 -43.55
CA GLY A 378 -7.47 1.64 -44.58
C GLY A 378 -8.66 2.29 -45.25
N GLY A 379 -8.46 2.77 -46.47
CA GLY A 379 -9.52 3.24 -47.37
C GLY A 379 -9.38 4.70 -47.79
N GLY A 380 -8.67 4.91 -48.89
CA GLY A 380 -8.50 6.19 -49.58
C GLY A 380 -7.38 6.09 -50.59
#